data_AF-A0A4Q9LXN0-F1
#
_entry.id   AF-A0A4Q9LXN0-F1
#
_cell.length_a   1.000
_cell.length_b   1.000
_cell.length_c   1.000
_cell.angle_alpha   90.00
_cell.angle_beta   90.00
_cell.angle_gamma   90.00
#
_symmetry.space_group_name_H-M   'P 1'
#
loop_
_entity.id
_entity.type
_entity.pdbx_description
1 polymer ?
#
loop_
_entity_poly.entity_id
_entity_poly.type
_entity_poly.pdbx_seq_one_letter_code
_entity_poly.pdbx_strand_id
1 'polypeptide(L)'
;MFLYLYSAIFGEVTKNKLDEAQLANLYNEIEKRKLHSKLYNARNNELVSVNDSSRWLKKGSVRPRDEAVFCYIQDRNVFWGAEGVCQHCNTSRKTVDHLATRCEKMLGHDYTRRHNEVVRFIHLLLLNKYKFKSSKRIRSHSVQEILDNEYEEIRVDTRIKTDVKIRNNRPD
;
A
#
# COMPACT_ATOMS: atom_id res chain seq x y z
N MET A 1 -1.00 -37.53 -4.05
CA MET A 1 -1.68 -37.75 -5.34
C MET A 1 -2.22 -36.42 -5.81
N PHE A 2 -1.49 -35.71 -6.65
CA PHE A 2 -1.90 -34.41 -7.21
C PHE A 2 -2.26 -34.63 -8.68
N LEU A 3 -3.53 -34.45 -9.04
CA LEU A 3 -4.01 -34.52 -10.42
C LEU A 3 -3.72 -33.18 -11.10
N TYR A 4 -2.83 -33.18 -12.09
CA TYR A 4 -2.70 -32.07 -13.05
C TYR A 4 -3.62 -32.34 -14.23
N LEU A 5 -4.61 -31.46 -14.44
CA LEU A 5 -5.44 -31.46 -15.64
C LEU A 5 -4.73 -30.61 -16.71
N TYR A 6 -4.01 -31.24 -17.62
CA TYR A 6 -3.47 -30.58 -18.81
C TYR A 6 -4.58 -30.56 -19.88
N SER A 7 -5.38 -29.50 -19.93
CA SER A 7 -6.26 -29.28 -21.07
C SER A 7 -5.47 -28.59 -22.18
N ALA A 8 -5.15 -29.34 -23.23
CA ALA A 8 -4.52 -28.85 -24.45
C ALA A 8 -5.41 -27.78 -25.10
N ILE A 9 -4.98 -26.52 -25.04
CA ILE A 9 -5.58 -25.44 -25.84
C ILE A 9 -5.03 -25.61 -27.26
N PHE A 10 -5.87 -26.15 -28.15
CA PHE A 10 -5.63 -26.21 -29.59
C PHE A 10 -5.62 -24.78 -30.17
N GLY A 11 -4.45 -24.32 -30.59
CA GLY A 11 -4.26 -23.07 -31.33
C GLY A 11 -2.96 -22.38 -30.94
N GLU A 12 -2.19 -21.87 -31.91
CA GLU A 12 -1.04 -21.02 -31.62
C GLU A 12 -1.49 -19.82 -30.79
N VAL A 13 -1.19 -19.88 -29.49
CA VAL A 13 -1.38 -18.76 -28.56
C VAL A 13 -0.31 -17.74 -28.90
N THR A 14 -0.66 -16.77 -29.75
CA THR A 14 0.19 -15.62 -29.99
C THR A 14 0.21 -14.73 -28.75
N LYS A 15 1.35 -14.09 -28.48
CA LYS A 15 1.52 -13.18 -27.33
C LYS A 15 0.40 -12.14 -27.23
N ASN A 16 -0.04 -11.59 -28.37
CA ASN A 16 -1.11 -10.60 -28.43
C ASN A 16 -2.45 -11.15 -27.93
N LYS A 17 -2.82 -12.39 -28.27
CA LYS A 17 -4.06 -13.02 -27.79
C LYS A 17 -4.03 -13.27 -26.29
N LEU A 18 -2.86 -13.60 -25.74
CA LEU A 18 -2.65 -13.76 -24.31
C LEU A 18 -2.80 -12.41 -23.59
N ASP A 19 -2.16 -11.36 -24.12
CA ASP A 19 -2.24 -10.01 -23.56
C ASP A 19 -3.69 -9.49 -23.56
N GLU A 20 -4.44 -9.70 -24.65
CA GLU A 20 -5.86 -9.34 -24.75
C GLU A 20 -6.72 -10.08 -23.71
N ALA A 21 -6.50 -11.39 -23.55
CA ALA A 21 -7.23 -12.20 -22.57
C ALA A 21 -6.92 -11.78 -21.12
N GLN A 22 -5.65 -11.47 -20.83
CA GLN A 22 -5.21 -10.97 -19.53
C GLN A 22 -5.82 -9.60 -19.22
N LEU A 23 -5.80 -8.68 -20.18
CA LEU A 23 -6.42 -7.36 -20.07
C LEU A 23 -7.94 -7.47 -19.81
N ALA A 24 -8.64 -8.32 -20.58
CA ALA A 24 -10.07 -8.54 -20.39
C ALA A 24 -10.40 -9.06 -18.98
N ASN A 25 -9.62 -10.03 -18.49
CA ASN A 25 -9.81 -10.56 -17.13
C ASN A 25 -9.53 -9.50 -16.05
N LEU A 26 -8.47 -8.71 -16.21
CA LEU A 26 -8.12 -7.63 -15.29
C LEU A 26 -9.25 -6.60 -15.18
N TYR A 27 -9.81 -6.16 -16.31
CA TYR A 27 -10.91 -5.20 -16.30
C TYR A 27 -12.17 -5.77 -15.63
N ASN A 28 -12.50 -7.04 -15.89
CA ASN A 28 -13.61 -7.72 -15.22
C ASN A 28 -13.42 -7.79 -13.69
N GLU A 29 -12.19 -7.98 -13.21
CA GLU A 29 -11.90 -7.92 -11.77
C GLU A 29 -12.03 -6.51 -11.19
N ILE A 30 -11.58 -5.49 -11.94
CA ILE A 30 -11.66 -4.09 -11.53
C ILE A 30 -13.12 -3.65 -11.40
N GLU A 31 -13.98 -4.01 -12.35
CA GLU A 31 -15.40 -3.68 -12.33
C GLU A 31 -16.14 -4.28 -11.14
N LYS A 32 -15.78 -5.52 -10.74
CA LYS A 32 -16.33 -6.17 -9.55
C LYS A 32 -15.98 -5.45 -8.25
N ARG A 33 -14.89 -4.66 -8.22
CA ARG A 33 -14.43 -3.93 -7.03
C ARG A 33 -15.05 -2.54 -6.96
N LYS A 34 -16.01 -2.34 -6.04
CA LYS A 34 -16.81 -1.11 -5.84
C LYS A 34 -16.03 0.23 -5.84
N LEU A 35 -14.78 0.24 -5.35
CA LEU A 35 -13.94 1.45 -5.33
C LEU A 35 -13.13 1.63 -6.61
N HIS A 36 -12.60 0.55 -7.17
CA HIS A 36 -11.74 0.62 -8.35
C HIS A 36 -12.57 0.86 -9.63
N SER A 37 -13.78 0.30 -9.72
CA SER A 37 -14.68 0.54 -10.85
C SER A 37 -14.95 2.03 -11.07
N LYS A 38 -15.05 2.82 -9.99
CA LYS A 38 -15.26 4.29 -10.07
C LYS A 38 -14.23 5.02 -10.93
N LEU A 39 -12.95 4.59 -10.89
CA LEU A 39 -11.88 5.21 -11.69
C LEU A 39 -12.00 4.86 -13.17
N TYR A 40 -12.59 3.70 -13.49
CA TYR A 40 -12.73 3.18 -14.85
C TYR A 40 -14.14 3.35 -15.43
N ASN A 41 -15.09 3.91 -14.68
CA ASN A 41 -16.45 4.20 -15.18
C ASN A 41 -16.44 5.08 -16.44
N ALA A 42 -15.49 6.01 -16.53
CA ALA A 42 -15.34 6.90 -17.68
C ALA A 42 -14.80 6.20 -18.93
N ARG A 43 -14.30 4.96 -18.83
CA ARG A 43 -13.80 4.17 -19.97
C ARG A 43 -14.89 3.89 -21.01
N ASN A 44 -16.13 3.73 -20.56
CA ASN A 44 -17.27 3.48 -21.44
C ASN A 44 -17.74 4.76 -22.16
N ASN A 45 -17.16 5.91 -21.86
CA ASN A 45 -17.43 7.16 -22.55
C ASN A 45 -16.64 7.21 -23.86
N GLU A 46 -17.34 7.38 -24.99
CA GLU A 46 -16.75 7.46 -26.34
C GLU A 46 -15.71 8.59 -26.47
N LEU A 47 -15.79 9.64 -25.65
CA LEU A 47 -14.85 10.75 -25.65
C LEU A 47 -13.56 10.48 -24.85
N VAL A 48 -13.46 9.37 -24.13
CA VAL A 48 -12.36 9.08 -23.20
C VAL A 48 -11.54 7.89 -23.71
N SER A 49 -10.34 8.20 -24.24
CA SER A 49 -9.37 7.19 -24.65
C SER A 49 -8.35 6.93 -23.54
N VAL A 50 -8.33 5.70 -23.02
CA VAL A 50 -7.33 5.23 -22.03
C VAL A 50 -5.92 5.19 -22.63
N ASN A 51 -5.80 4.90 -23.92
CA ASN A 51 -4.50 4.88 -24.57
C ASN A 51 -3.95 6.30 -24.79
N ASP A 52 -4.81 7.27 -25.11
CA ASP A 52 -4.38 8.64 -25.34
C ASP A 52 -4.11 9.41 -24.04
N SER A 53 -4.76 9.05 -22.93
CA SER A 53 -4.55 9.68 -21.62
C SER A 53 -3.13 9.52 -21.07
N SER A 54 -2.42 8.47 -21.49
CA SER A 54 -1.00 8.21 -21.16
C SER A 54 -0.04 8.56 -22.30
N ARG A 55 -0.53 9.10 -23.42
CA ARG A 55 0.30 9.35 -24.62
C ARG A 55 1.40 10.39 -24.37
N TRP A 56 1.15 11.36 -23.50
CA TRP A 56 2.11 12.38 -23.11
C TRP A 56 3.29 11.83 -22.28
N LEU A 57 3.12 10.68 -21.60
CA LEU A 57 4.21 9.96 -20.93
C LEU A 57 5.09 9.18 -21.92
N LYS A 58 4.53 8.77 -23.06
CA LYS A 58 5.23 7.99 -24.10
C LYS A 58 5.91 8.86 -25.16
N LYS A 59 5.39 10.07 -25.38
CA LYS A 59 5.90 11.01 -26.36
C LYS A 59 6.27 12.31 -25.65
N GLY A 60 7.54 12.72 -25.73
CA GLY A 60 8.08 13.96 -25.17
C GLY A 60 7.60 15.24 -25.87
N SER A 61 6.31 15.34 -26.13
CA SER A 61 5.67 16.49 -26.77
C SER A 61 5.36 17.61 -25.77
N VAL A 62 5.57 17.37 -24.47
CA VAL A 62 5.31 18.29 -23.37
C VAL A 62 6.63 18.86 -22.88
N ARG A 63 6.67 20.15 -22.52
CA ARG A 63 7.90 20.75 -21.97
C ARG A 63 8.18 20.13 -20.60
N PRO A 64 9.46 19.92 -20.22
CA PRO A 64 9.80 19.30 -18.93
C PRO A 64 9.16 19.98 -17.71
N ARG A 65 8.96 21.31 -17.77
CA ARG A 65 8.26 22.05 -16.71
C ARG A 65 6.78 21.69 -16.61
N ASP A 66 6.10 21.56 -17.75
CA ASP A 66 4.67 21.26 -17.80
C ASP A 66 4.42 19.80 -17.43
N GLU A 67 5.31 18.90 -17.85
CA GLU A 67 5.34 17.50 -17.41
C GLU A 67 5.50 17.38 -15.89
N ALA A 68 6.42 18.12 -15.29
CA ALA A 68 6.58 18.15 -13.83
C ALA A 68 5.29 18.62 -13.12
N VAL A 69 4.57 19.59 -13.69
CA VAL A 69 3.29 20.06 -13.15
C VAL A 69 2.20 18.99 -13.30
N PHE A 70 2.11 18.31 -14.44
CA PHE A 70 1.12 17.26 -14.66
C PHE A 70 1.37 16.03 -13.79
N CYS A 71 2.63 15.60 -13.65
CA CYS A 71 3.02 14.53 -12.72
C CYS A 71 2.67 14.91 -11.27
N TYR A 72 2.98 16.15 -10.85
CA TYR A 72 2.62 16.64 -9.52
C TYR A 72 1.10 16.63 -9.29
N ILE A 73 0.30 16.99 -10.29
CA ILE A 73 -1.16 16.95 -10.22
C ILE A 73 -1.65 15.50 -10.11
N GLN A 74 -1.11 14.57 -10.90
CA GLN A 74 -1.47 13.15 -10.84
C GLN A 74 -1.10 12.51 -9.49
N ASP A 75 0.15 12.71 -9.05
CA ASP A 75 0.68 12.12 -7.81
C ASP A 75 -0.02 12.62 -6.56
N ARG A 76 -0.45 13.89 -6.58
CA ARG A 76 -1.20 14.47 -5.45
C ARG A 76 -2.65 14.04 -5.40
N ASN A 77 -3.06 13.01 -6.15
CA ASN A 77 -4.41 12.41 -6.11
C ASN A 77 -5.44 13.51 -5.93
N VAL A 78 -5.56 14.41 -6.92
CA VAL A 78 -6.44 15.58 -6.85
C VAL A 78 -7.78 15.12 -6.28
N PHE A 79 -8.05 15.41 -5.01
CA PHE A 79 -9.41 15.34 -4.52
C PHE A 79 -10.07 16.55 -5.18
N TRP A 80 -10.67 16.31 -6.35
CA TRP A 80 -11.34 17.30 -7.19
C TRP A 80 -12.34 18.09 -6.36
N GLY A 81 -11.88 19.19 -5.76
CA GLY A 81 -12.72 20.09 -4.99
C GLY A 81 -13.57 19.39 -3.93
N ALA A 82 -13.04 18.39 -3.20
CA ALA A 82 -13.72 17.94 -1.98
C ALA A 82 -13.70 19.11 -0.99
N GLU A 83 -14.73 19.97 -1.06
CA GLU A 83 -14.99 21.00 -0.08
C GLU A 83 -15.25 20.30 1.25
N GLY A 84 -14.34 20.52 2.18
CA GLY A 84 -14.37 19.84 3.45
C GLY A 84 -13.11 20.13 4.24
N VAL A 85 -13.31 20.42 5.52
CA VAL A 85 -12.22 20.36 6.49
C VAL A 85 -11.84 18.89 6.72
N CYS A 86 -10.58 18.65 7.05
CA CYS A 86 -10.09 17.32 7.37
C CYS A 86 -10.91 16.72 8.51
N GLN A 87 -11.45 15.51 8.33
CA GLN A 87 -12.32 14.86 9.32
C GLN A 87 -11.62 14.50 10.63
N HIS A 88 -10.28 14.45 10.64
CA HIS A 88 -9.50 14.14 11.83
C HIS A 88 -9.27 15.41 12.65
N CYS A 89 -8.73 16.47 12.04
CA CYS A 89 -8.38 17.72 12.75
C CYS A 89 -9.50 18.76 12.78
N ASN A 90 -10.42 18.74 11.83
CA ASN A 90 -11.47 19.74 11.59
C ASN A 90 -10.95 21.19 11.45
N THR A 91 -9.66 21.39 11.18
CA THR A 91 -9.01 22.72 11.13
C THR A 91 -8.53 23.06 9.73
N SER A 92 -7.84 22.14 9.06
CA SER A 92 -7.26 22.36 7.74
C SER A 92 -8.18 21.86 6.63
N ARG A 93 -7.96 22.34 5.41
CA ARG A 93 -8.59 21.79 4.21
C ARG A 93 -8.16 20.34 4.01
N LYS A 94 -9.12 19.47 3.65
CA LYS A 94 -8.87 18.05 3.34
C LYS A 94 -8.13 17.91 2.02
N THR A 95 -6.81 18.07 2.06
CA THR A 95 -5.90 17.79 0.93
C THR A 95 -5.14 16.49 1.17
N VAL A 96 -4.69 15.82 0.10
CA VAL A 96 -3.81 14.63 0.22
C VAL A 96 -2.56 14.98 1.02
N ASP A 97 -1.95 16.12 0.71
CA ASP A 97 -0.75 16.59 1.41
C ASP A 97 -1.01 16.79 2.91
N HIS A 98 -2.14 17.41 3.29
CA HIS A 98 -2.51 17.54 4.69
C HIS A 98 -2.74 16.18 5.34
N LEU A 99 -3.52 15.29 4.71
CA LEU A 99 -3.79 13.96 5.26
C LEU A 99 -2.47 13.19 5.44
N ALA A 100 -1.66 13.08 4.40
CA ALA A 100 -0.46 12.25 4.41
C ALA A 100 0.65 12.77 5.33
N THR A 101 0.82 14.10 5.42
CA THR A 101 2.04 14.68 6.04
C THR A 101 1.80 15.73 7.12
N ARG A 102 0.62 16.36 7.18
CA ARG A 102 0.40 17.52 8.07
C ARG A 102 -0.73 17.34 9.09
N CYS A 103 -1.47 16.25 9.05
CA CYS A 103 -2.58 16.02 9.95
C CYS A 103 -2.07 15.40 11.25
N GLU A 104 -1.81 16.23 12.26
CA GLU A 104 -1.29 15.78 13.56
C GLU A 104 -2.14 14.67 14.18
N LYS A 105 -3.47 14.80 14.16
CA LYS A 105 -4.36 13.77 14.71
C LYS A 105 -4.30 12.46 13.92
N MET A 106 -4.15 12.51 12.60
CA MET A 106 -4.04 11.29 11.80
C MET A 106 -2.66 10.63 11.94
N LEU A 107 -1.59 11.43 11.99
CA LEU A 107 -0.24 10.96 12.26
C LEU A 107 -0.14 10.34 13.67
N GLY A 108 -0.56 11.09 14.70
CA GLY A 108 -0.45 10.64 16.08
C GLY A 108 -1.31 9.41 16.39
N HIS A 109 -2.52 9.32 15.84
CA HIS A 109 -3.44 8.23 16.14
C HIS A 109 -3.40 7.09 15.11
N ASP A 110 -3.76 7.37 13.85
CA ASP A 110 -3.97 6.31 12.86
C ASP A 110 -2.66 5.77 12.29
N TYR A 111 -1.62 6.60 12.17
CA TYR A 111 -0.30 6.13 11.76
C TYR A 111 0.35 5.29 12.87
N THR A 112 0.43 5.81 14.10
CA THR A 112 0.95 5.07 15.26
C THR A 112 0.18 3.78 15.52
N ARG A 113 -1.15 3.78 15.39
CA ARG A 113 -1.94 2.54 15.56
C ARG A 113 -1.59 1.50 14.51
N ARG A 114 -1.50 1.88 13.23
CA ARG A 114 -1.09 0.97 12.15
C ARG A 114 0.34 0.48 12.35
N HIS A 115 1.26 1.35 12.76
CA HIS A 115 2.63 1.00 13.10
C HIS A 115 2.65 -0.09 14.17
N ASN A 116 1.96 0.13 15.29
CA ASN A 116 1.89 -0.81 16.39
C ASN A 116 1.18 -2.12 16.01
N GLU A 117 0.17 -2.08 15.14
CA GLU A 117 -0.48 -3.28 14.58
C GLU A 117 0.50 -4.12 13.74
N VAL A 118 1.33 -3.48 12.91
CA VAL A 118 2.38 -4.14 12.13
C VAL A 118 3.44 -4.75 13.04
N VAL A 119 3.94 -3.99 14.02
CA VAL A 119 4.90 -4.50 15.02
C VAL A 119 4.31 -5.71 15.75
N ARG A 120 3.04 -5.66 16.16
CA ARG A 120 2.34 -6.78 16.80
C ARG A 120 2.27 -8.02 15.91
N PHE A 121 2.07 -7.85 14.61
CA PHE A 121 2.05 -8.95 13.65
C PHE A 121 3.44 -9.57 13.47
N ILE A 122 4.47 -8.74 13.27
CA ILE A 122 5.86 -9.18 13.14
C ILE A 122 6.31 -9.91 14.41
N HIS A 123 6.01 -9.34 15.58
CA HIS A 123 6.31 -9.93 16.87
C HIS A 123 5.70 -11.33 16.99
N LEU A 124 4.41 -11.49 16.65
CA LEU A 124 3.76 -12.80 16.67
C LEU A 124 4.39 -13.81 15.69
N LEU A 125 4.76 -13.36 14.49
CA LEU A 125 5.43 -14.21 13.50
C LEU A 125 6.78 -14.72 14.02
N LEU A 126 7.58 -13.86 14.64
CA LEU A 126 8.87 -14.24 15.21
C LEU A 126 8.70 -15.26 16.34
N LEU A 127 7.74 -15.05 17.25
CA LEU A 127 7.46 -16.01 18.32
C LEU A 127 7.10 -17.39 17.78
N ASN A 128 6.29 -17.45 16.71
CA ASN A 128 5.91 -18.72 16.10
C ASN A 128 7.09 -19.41 15.41
N LYS A 129 7.95 -18.64 14.70
CA LYS A 129 9.13 -19.17 14.02
C LYS A 129 10.13 -19.80 15.00
N TYR A 130 10.31 -19.11 16.12
CA TYR A 130 11.28 -19.44 17.15
C TYR A 130 10.70 -20.24 18.32
N LYS A 131 9.49 -20.78 18.13
CA LYS A 131 8.80 -21.68 19.08
C LYS A 131 8.64 -21.11 20.50
N PHE A 132 8.53 -19.80 20.63
CA PHE A 132 8.13 -19.16 21.88
C PHE A 132 6.66 -19.46 22.20
N LYS A 133 6.28 -19.30 23.47
CA LYS A 133 4.86 -19.34 23.87
C LYS A 133 4.13 -18.13 23.26
N SER A 134 3.19 -18.39 22.37
CA SER A 134 2.47 -17.36 21.64
C SER A 134 0.95 -17.54 21.71
N SER A 135 0.22 -16.45 21.46
CA SER A 135 -1.24 -16.47 21.31
C SER A 135 -1.66 -16.95 19.92
N LYS A 136 -2.73 -17.76 19.82
CA LYS A 136 -3.25 -18.23 18.52
C LYS A 136 -3.92 -17.13 17.68
N ARG A 137 -4.35 -16.02 18.30
CA ARG A 137 -5.08 -14.93 17.64
C ARG A 137 -4.34 -13.61 17.82
N ILE A 138 -4.20 -12.85 16.73
CA ILE A 138 -3.54 -11.54 16.75
C ILE A 138 -4.23 -10.57 17.73
N ARG A 139 -5.57 -10.60 17.83
CA ARG A 139 -6.34 -9.69 18.70
C ARG A 139 -6.04 -9.86 20.20
N SER A 140 -5.58 -11.03 20.64
CA SER A 140 -5.22 -11.29 22.04
C SER A 140 -3.72 -11.19 22.31
N HIS A 141 -2.89 -11.02 21.27
CA HIS A 141 -1.43 -11.03 21.42
C HIS A 141 -0.91 -9.74 22.02
N SER A 142 -0.22 -9.74 23.15
CA SER A 142 0.46 -8.52 23.63
C SER A 142 1.90 -8.50 23.16
N VAL A 143 2.40 -7.33 22.76
CA VAL A 143 3.83 -7.14 22.49
C VAL A 143 4.56 -7.03 23.83
N GLN A 144 5.65 -7.77 23.99
CA GLN A 144 6.50 -7.73 25.19
C GLN A 144 7.85 -7.14 24.77
N GLU A 145 8.42 -6.29 25.62
CA GLU A 145 9.67 -5.58 25.29
C GLU A 145 10.87 -6.52 25.20
N ILE A 146 10.93 -7.54 26.04
CA ILE A 146 12.01 -8.53 26.07
C ILE A 146 11.39 -9.91 26.28
N LEU A 147 11.78 -10.85 25.43
CA LEU A 147 11.42 -12.26 25.51
C LEU A 147 12.64 -13.10 25.15
N ASP A 148 13.06 -13.95 26.06
CA ASP A 148 14.19 -14.85 25.88
C ASP A 148 13.77 -16.32 26.01
N ASN A 149 14.46 -17.17 25.26
CA ASN A 149 14.48 -18.62 25.41
C ASN A 149 15.94 -19.08 25.54
N GLU A 150 16.20 -20.38 25.61
CA GLU A 150 17.57 -20.91 25.78
C GLU A 150 18.55 -20.49 24.66
N TYR A 151 18.05 -20.14 23.47
CA TYR A 151 18.86 -19.91 22.26
C TYR A 151 18.72 -18.49 21.68
N GLU A 152 17.62 -17.79 21.95
CA GLU A 152 17.20 -16.61 21.20
C GLU A 152 16.54 -15.58 22.14
N GLU A 153 16.80 -14.30 21.86
CA GLU A 153 16.21 -13.16 22.58
C GLU A 153 15.57 -12.20 21.57
N ILE A 154 14.27 -11.96 21.74
CA ILE A 154 13.51 -10.97 20.98
C ILE A 154 13.39 -9.72 21.84
N ARG A 155 13.86 -8.59 21.31
CA ARG A 155 13.73 -7.27 21.94
C ARG A 155 12.92 -6.34 21.05
N VAL A 156 11.93 -5.66 21.63
CA VAL A 156 11.09 -4.66 20.98
C VAL A 156 11.26 -3.33 21.72
N ASP A 157 11.45 -2.23 20.98
CA ASP A 157 11.61 -0.87 21.49
C ASP A 157 12.72 -0.67 22.55
N THR A 158 13.68 -1.59 22.64
CA THR A 158 14.80 -1.47 23.58
C THR A 158 15.96 -0.68 22.98
N ARG A 159 16.76 -0.04 23.83
CA ARG A 159 17.98 0.63 23.39
C ARG A 159 19.01 -0.41 22.97
N ILE A 160 19.61 -0.22 21.81
CA ILE A 160 20.73 -1.04 21.37
C ILE A 160 21.91 -0.74 22.29
N LYS A 161 22.56 -1.77 22.85
CA LYS A 161 23.78 -1.57 23.65
C LYS A 161 24.94 -1.35 22.67
N THR A 162 25.57 -0.20 22.75
CA THR A 162 26.73 0.18 21.92
C THR A 162 27.87 0.64 22.83
N ASP A 163 29.12 0.36 22.46
CA ASP A 163 30.30 0.72 23.25
C ASP A 163 30.50 2.25 23.34
N VAL A 164 30.00 2.96 22.33
CA VAL A 164 29.99 4.43 22.27
C VAL A 164 28.60 4.94 22.67
N LYS A 165 28.55 6.03 23.46
CA LYS A 165 27.29 6.71 23.78
C LYS A 165 26.72 7.41 22.54
N ILE A 166 25.71 6.81 21.94
CA ILE A 166 24.95 7.38 20.83
C ILE A 166 23.71 8.09 21.39
N ARG A 167 23.44 9.33 20.94
CA ARG A 167 22.28 10.12 21.43
C ARG A 167 20.94 9.46 21.07
N ASN A 168 20.81 8.92 19.86
CA ASN A 168 19.58 8.33 19.33
C ASN A 168 19.75 6.81 19.18
N ASN A 169 19.77 6.09 20.30
CA ASN A 169 20.12 4.65 20.34
C ASN A 169 18.91 3.71 20.57
N ARG A 170 17.70 4.25 20.45
CA ARG A 170 16.45 3.47 20.47
C ARG A 170 15.94 3.43 19.02
N PRO A 171 15.74 2.24 18.42
CA PRO A 171 15.08 2.13 17.13
C PRO A 171 13.64 2.63 17.24
N ASP A 172 13.15 3.27 16.18
CA ASP A 172 11.74 3.69 16.04
C ASP A 172 10.80 2.48 15.85
#